data_AF-A0A6I4ZDW4-F1
#
_entry.id   AF-A0A6I4ZDW4-F1
#
_cell.length_a   1.000
_cell.length_b   1.000
_cell.length_c   1.000
_cell.angle_alpha   90.00
_cell.angle_beta   90.00
_cell.angle_gamma   90.00
#
_symmetry.space_group_name_H-M   'P 1'
#
loop_
_entity.id
_entity.type
_entity.pdbx_description
1 polymer ?
#
loop_
_entity_poly.entity_id
_entity_poly.type
_entity_poly.pdbx_seq_one_letter_code
_entity_poly.pdbx_strand_id
1 'polypeptide(L)'
;MSEAAAQAPPLVAGRPPETVVAPASLDELRDLVAERDGRTLVPVGAGTQLDLGGPPREPFTLVDIRGALAGEIEHEPADLTALAPAGVTLGELDAQLAGSGQRLPLDPPHAGQATLGGVLA
;
A
#
# COMPACT_ATOMS: atom_id res chain seq x y z
N MET A 1 -0.94 26.93 2.35
CA MET A 1 0.12 26.27 3.15
C MET A 1 -0.56 25.63 4.35
N SER A 2 -0.94 24.35 4.23
CA SER A 2 -1.52 23.60 5.35
C SER A 2 -0.36 22.89 6.04
N GLU A 3 -0.05 23.28 7.28
CA GLU A 3 0.76 22.47 8.17
C GLU A 3 0.11 21.10 8.27
N ALA A 4 0.74 20.08 7.67
CA ALA A 4 0.42 18.71 7.99
C ALA A 4 0.84 18.51 9.45
N ALA A 5 -0.13 18.52 10.36
CA ALA A 5 0.09 18.17 11.75
C ALA A 5 0.90 16.86 11.78
N ALA A 6 2.00 16.85 12.52
CA ALA A 6 2.81 15.66 12.72
C ALA A 6 1.94 14.60 13.43
N GLN A 7 1.24 13.81 12.62
CA GLN A 7 0.41 12.71 13.07
C GLN A 7 1.33 11.72 13.79
N ALA A 8 0.93 11.27 14.98
CA ALA A 8 1.66 10.20 15.66
C ALA A 8 1.84 9.02 14.68
N PRO A 9 3.03 8.38 14.66
CA PRO A 9 3.29 7.30 13.71
C PRO A 9 2.25 6.19 13.94
N PRO A 10 1.69 5.61 12.85
CA PRO A 10 0.65 4.61 12.99
C PRO A 10 1.19 3.39 13.73
N LEU A 11 0.36 2.83 14.59
CA LEU A 11 0.70 1.63 15.35
C LEU A 11 0.47 0.40 14.47
N VAL A 12 1.36 -0.59 14.59
CA VAL A 12 1.21 -1.90 13.96
C VAL A 12 0.97 -2.92 15.07
N ALA A 13 -0.23 -3.51 15.10
CA ALA A 13 -0.70 -4.37 16.19
C ALA A 13 -0.43 -3.76 17.58
N GLY A 14 -0.76 -2.47 17.74
CA GLY A 14 -0.57 -1.71 18.97
C GLY A 14 0.88 -1.31 19.30
N ARG A 15 1.87 -1.55 18.43
CA ARG A 15 3.28 -1.15 18.64
C ARG A 15 3.72 -0.03 17.71
N PRO A 16 4.46 0.98 18.21
CA PRO A 16 5.03 2.01 17.36
C PRO A 16 6.26 1.47 16.59
N PRO A 17 6.43 1.83 15.31
CA PRO A 17 7.67 1.54 14.59
C PRO A 17 8.85 2.35 15.13
N GLU A 18 10.07 1.87 14.94
CA GLU A 18 11.29 2.65 15.22
C GLU A 18 11.43 3.81 14.23
N THR A 19 11.13 3.53 12.95
CA THR A 19 11.19 4.51 11.86
C THR A 19 10.03 4.31 10.89
N VAL A 20 9.61 5.41 10.26
CA VAL A 20 8.64 5.41 9.17
C VAL A 20 9.35 5.97 7.94
N VAL A 21 9.30 5.23 6.83
CA VAL A 21 9.90 5.63 5.55
C VAL A 21 8.86 5.53 4.44
N ALA A 22 8.96 6.39 3.45
CA ALA A 22 8.07 6.42 2.29
C ALA A 22 8.93 6.57 1.02
N PRO A 23 9.44 5.47 0.45
CA PRO A 23 10.18 5.53 -0.80
C PRO A 23 9.31 6.13 -1.90
N ALA A 24 9.90 7.03 -2.69
CA ALA A 24 9.21 7.76 -3.75
C ALA A 24 9.20 6.99 -5.08
N SER A 25 9.96 5.90 -5.20
CA SER A 25 10.09 5.10 -6.41
C SER A 25 10.33 3.62 -6.11
N LEU A 26 10.13 2.78 -7.13
CA LEU A 26 10.45 1.35 -7.05
C LEU A 26 11.94 1.12 -6.77
N ASP A 27 12.83 1.94 -7.32
CA ASP A 27 14.27 1.80 -7.10
C ASP A 27 14.65 2.15 -5.65
N GLU A 28 14.11 3.23 -5.08
CA GLU A 28 14.30 3.53 -3.65
C GLU A 28 13.75 2.43 -2.74
N LEU A 29 12.60 1.84 -3.10
CA LEU A 29 12.04 0.71 -2.36
C LEU A 29 12.94 -0.53 -2.46
N ARG A 30 13.53 -0.79 -3.63
CA ARG A 30 14.47 -1.92 -3.84
C ARG A 30 15.74 -1.73 -3.01
N ASP A 31 16.31 -0.54 -3.03
CA ASP A 31 17.51 -0.20 -2.26
C ASP A 31 17.24 -0.34 -0.76
N LEU A 32 16.11 0.19 -0.28
CA LEU A 32 15.67 0.03 1.11
C LEU A 32 15.57 -1.45 1.53
N VAL A 33 15.01 -2.30 0.67
CA VAL A 33 14.91 -3.74 0.96
C VAL A 33 16.27 -4.41 0.96
N ALA A 34 17.17 -4.03 0.05
CA ALA A 34 18.51 -4.57 -0.03
C ALA A 34 19.37 -4.18 1.18
N GLU A 35 19.22 -2.94 1.67
CA GLU A 35 20.02 -2.33 2.74
C GLU A 35 19.44 -2.55 4.15
N ARG A 36 18.36 -3.32 4.29
CA ARG A 36 17.61 -3.46 5.56
C ARG A 36 18.42 -3.92 6.78
N ASP A 37 19.61 -4.50 6.59
CA ASP A 37 20.57 -4.88 7.65
C ASP A 37 19.91 -5.59 8.87
N GLY A 38 19.11 -6.61 8.59
CA GLY A 38 18.42 -7.40 9.62
C GLY A 38 17.20 -6.73 10.28
N ARG A 39 16.87 -5.48 9.92
CA ARG A 39 15.65 -4.80 10.36
C ARG A 39 14.41 -5.44 9.74
N THR A 40 13.35 -5.55 10.52
CA THR A 40 12.04 -5.97 10.01
C THR A 40 11.42 -4.81 9.23
N LEU A 41 11.08 -5.02 7.96
CA LEU A 41 10.31 -4.06 7.18
C LEU A 41 8.84 -4.45 7.19
N VAL A 42 7.97 -3.51 7.55
CA VAL A 42 6.52 -3.69 7.54
C VAL A 42 5.96 -2.85 6.38
N PRO A 43 5.63 -3.46 5.24
CA PRO A 43 5.02 -2.75 4.12
C PRO A 43 3.60 -2.33 4.48
N VAL A 44 3.25 -1.08 4.19
CA VAL A 44 1.93 -0.51 4.47
C VAL A 44 1.43 0.24 3.25
N GLY A 45 0.27 -0.17 2.75
CA GLY A 45 -0.51 0.58 1.77
C GLY A 45 -1.34 1.67 2.46
N ALA A 46 -2.67 1.54 2.41
CA ALA A 46 -3.57 2.51 3.05
C ALA A 46 -3.61 2.47 4.59
N GLY A 47 -3.00 1.47 5.22
CA GLY A 47 -2.97 1.33 6.68
C GLY A 47 -4.33 1.01 7.32
N THR A 48 -5.32 0.55 6.55
CA THR A 48 -6.69 0.29 7.03
C THR A 48 -6.84 -0.98 7.88
N GLN A 49 -5.77 -1.77 8.02
CA GLN A 49 -5.77 -3.07 8.69
C GLN A 49 -4.51 -3.32 9.54
N LEU A 50 -3.87 -2.27 10.05
CA LEU A 50 -2.61 -2.39 10.80
C LEU A 50 -2.72 -3.15 12.13
N ASP A 51 -3.94 -3.32 12.64
CA ASP A 51 -4.22 -4.10 13.85
C ASP A 51 -4.47 -5.59 13.58
N LEU A 52 -4.54 -6.01 12.31
CA LEU A 52 -4.68 -7.42 11.96
C LEU A 52 -3.32 -8.12 12.02
N GLY A 53 -3.31 -9.30 12.64
CA GLY A 53 -2.11 -10.12 12.80
C GLY A 53 -1.41 -9.93 14.15
N GLY A 54 -0.14 -10.31 14.20
CA GLY A 54 0.70 -10.20 15.40
C GLY A 54 1.72 -9.06 15.29
N PRO A 55 2.30 -8.63 16.42
CA PRO A 55 3.31 -7.57 16.39
C PRO A 55 4.56 -7.99 15.60
N PRO A 56 5.15 -7.08 14.81
CA PRO A 56 6.42 -7.33 14.13
C PRO A 56 7.56 -7.64 15.12
N ARG A 57 8.62 -8.30 14.63
CA ARG A 57 9.87 -8.47 15.39
C ARG A 57 10.59 -7.13 15.47
N GLU A 58 10.94 -6.73 16.68
CA GLU A 58 11.73 -5.52 16.92
C GLU A 58 13.23 -5.75 16.62
N PRO A 59 13.94 -4.75 16.12
CA PRO A 59 13.43 -3.46 15.63
C PRO A 59 12.68 -3.58 14.29
N PHE A 60 11.69 -2.71 14.08
CA PHE A 60 10.96 -2.65 12.80
C PHE A 60 10.75 -1.24 12.27
N THR A 61 10.75 -1.14 10.95
CA THR A 61 10.50 0.05 10.16
C THR A 61 9.19 -0.12 9.41
N LEU A 62 8.32 0.88 9.49
CA LEU A 62 7.13 0.94 8.66
C LEU A 62 7.48 1.58 7.32
N VAL A 63 7.12 0.91 6.23
CA VAL A 63 7.40 1.34 4.86
C VAL A 63 6.07 1.68 4.18
N ASP A 64 5.77 2.96 3.99
CA ASP A 64 4.65 3.38 3.16
C ASP A 64 5.00 3.13 1.69
N ILE A 65 4.41 2.09 1.11
CA ILE A 65 4.73 1.64 -0.25
C ILE A 65 3.88 2.33 -1.32
N ARG A 66 2.90 3.18 -0.94
CA ARG A 66 1.94 3.76 -1.90
C ARG A 66 2.63 4.60 -2.96
N GLY A 67 3.56 5.46 -2.56
CA GLY A 67 4.30 6.32 -3.48
C GLY A 67 5.16 5.51 -4.46
N ALA A 68 6.00 4.62 -3.93
CA ALA A 68 6.87 3.76 -4.71
C ALA A 68 6.14 2.82 -5.68
N LEU A 69 4.91 2.43 -5.35
CA LEU A 69 4.08 1.50 -6.12
C LEU A 69 2.80 2.17 -6.63
N ALA A 70 2.80 3.48 -6.85
CA ALA A 70 1.78 4.19 -7.61
C ALA A 70 2.07 4.08 -9.12
N GLY A 71 1.10 4.44 -9.95
CA GLY A 71 1.31 4.52 -11.39
C GLY A 71 0.04 4.29 -12.18
N GLU A 72 0.23 4.10 -13.49
CA GLU A 72 -0.86 3.88 -14.44
C GLU A 72 -1.41 2.45 -14.35
N ILE A 73 -2.71 2.33 -14.59
CA ILE A 73 -3.40 1.05 -14.71
C ILE A 73 -3.55 0.76 -16.20
N GLU A 74 -2.94 -0.33 -16.66
CA GLU A 74 -3.11 -0.82 -18.02
C GLU A 74 -4.30 -1.78 -18.03
N HIS A 75 -5.35 -1.44 -18.79
CA HIS A 75 -6.57 -2.24 -18.87
C HIS A 75 -6.79 -2.67 -20.32
N GLU A 76 -6.88 -3.98 -20.54
CA GLU A 76 -7.29 -4.58 -21.82
C GLU A 76 -8.69 -5.21 -21.65
N PRO A 77 -9.77 -4.48 -22.00
CA PRO A 77 -11.13 -4.93 -21.75
C PRO A 77 -11.52 -6.18 -22.53
N ALA A 78 -10.94 -6.41 -23.72
CA ALA A 78 -11.26 -7.56 -24.55
C ALA A 78 -10.76 -8.87 -23.93
N ASP A 79 -9.61 -8.81 -23.25
CA ASP A 79 -8.98 -9.96 -22.61
C ASP A 79 -9.43 -10.14 -21.15
N LEU A 80 -10.20 -9.19 -20.60
CA LEU A 80 -10.58 -9.14 -19.18
C LEU A 80 -9.37 -9.10 -18.24
N THR A 81 -8.32 -8.39 -18.65
CA THR A 81 -7.08 -8.27 -17.87
C THR A 81 -6.79 -6.81 -17.54
N ALA A 82 -6.24 -6.58 -16.35
CA ALA A 82 -5.67 -5.30 -15.96
C ALA A 82 -4.36 -5.52 -15.21
N LEU A 83 -3.36 -4.71 -15.54
CA LEU A 83 -2.11 -4.58 -14.81
C LEU A 83 -2.19 -3.29 -14.00
N ALA A 84 -2.07 -3.43 -12.68
CA ALA A 84 -2.26 -2.33 -11.74
C ALA A 84 -1.13 -2.32 -10.70
N PRO A 85 -0.50 -1.17 -10.43
CA PRO A 85 0.48 -1.03 -9.37
C PRO A 85 -0.12 -1.35 -7.99
N ALA A 86 0.64 -1.98 -7.10
CA ALA A 86 0.11 -2.42 -5.80
C ALA A 86 -0.35 -1.27 -4.88
N GLY A 87 0.14 -0.05 -5.11
CA GLY A 87 -0.20 1.16 -4.36
C GLY A 87 -1.50 1.83 -4.82
N VAL A 88 -2.09 1.44 -5.96
CA VAL A 88 -3.40 1.97 -6.36
C VAL A 88 -4.49 1.44 -5.45
N THR A 89 -5.51 2.26 -5.18
CA THR A 89 -6.70 1.87 -4.44
C THR A 89 -7.63 1.02 -5.29
N LEU A 90 -8.45 0.17 -4.65
CA LEU A 90 -9.53 -0.51 -5.37
C LEU A 90 -10.54 0.46 -5.96
N GLY A 91 -10.78 1.61 -5.32
CA GLY A 91 -11.63 2.66 -5.89
C GLY A 91 -11.09 3.21 -7.21
N GLU A 92 -9.79 3.43 -7.32
CA GLU A 92 -9.13 3.86 -8.57
C GLU A 92 -9.21 2.77 -9.64
N LEU A 93 -8.96 1.51 -9.27
CA LEU A 93 -9.08 0.38 -10.20
C LEU A 93 -10.51 0.20 -10.70
N ASP A 94 -11.51 0.21 -9.81
CA ASP A 94 -12.91 0.09 -10.21
C ASP A 94 -13.36 1.26 -11.10
N ALA A 95 -12.88 2.48 -10.84
CA ALA A 95 -13.14 3.63 -11.71
C ALA A 95 -12.56 3.43 -13.12
N GLN A 96 -11.35 2.85 -13.23
CA GLN A 96 -10.74 2.51 -14.52
C GLN A 96 -11.56 1.44 -15.26
N LEU A 97 -11.93 0.34 -14.59
CA LEU A 97 -12.67 -0.77 -15.18
C LEU A 97 -14.10 -0.37 -15.61
N ALA A 98 -14.73 0.52 -14.84
CA ALA A 98 -16.09 1.00 -15.11
C ALA A 98 -16.22 1.69 -16.47
N GLY A 99 -15.12 2.24 -17.02
CA GLY A 99 -15.08 2.80 -18.37
C GLY A 99 -15.47 1.80 -19.47
N SER A 100 -15.30 0.51 -19.21
CA SER A 100 -15.70 -0.59 -20.11
C SER A 100 -16.90 -1.39 -19.59
N GLY A 101 -17.62 -0.88 -18.59
CA GLY A 101 -18.72 -1.59 -17.92
C GLY A 101 -18.26 -2.80 -17.11
N GLN A 102 -16.97 -2.88 -16.78
CA GLN A 102 -16.36 -3.97 -16.02
C GLN A 102 -16.15 -3.55 -14.57
N ARG A 103 -15.96 -4.52 -13.69
CA ARG A 103 -15.61 -4.31 -12.28
C ARG A 103 -14.76 -5.45 -11.78
N LEU A 104 -13.96 -5.21 -10.73
CA LEU A 104 -13.32 -6.29 -9.99
C LEU A 104 -14.30 -6.77 -8.91
N PRO A 105 -14.75 -8.04 -8.89
CA PRO A 105 -15.76 -8.50 -7.93
C PRO A 105 -15.15 -8.83 -6.56
N LEU A 106 -14.39 -7.90 -5.98
CA LEU A 106 -13.88 -7.96 -4.61
C LEU A 106 -14.66 -6.97 -3.74
N ASP A 107 -14.90 -7.34 -2.47
CA ASP A 107 -15.59 -6.50 -1.49
C ASP A 107 -14.84 -6.49 -0.14
N PRO A 108 -13.60 -5.95 -0.10
CA PRO A 108 -12.86 -5.87 1.15
C PRO A 108 -13.34 -4.70 2.01
N PRO A 109 -13.09 -4.75 3.33
CA PRO A 109 -13.38 -3.63 4.20
C PRO A 109 -12.56 -2.41 3.74
N HIS A 110 -13.19 -1.23 3.79
CA HIS A 110 -12.60 0.03 3.35
C HIS A 110 -12.23 0.07 1.85
N ALA A 111 -13.01 -0.58 0.96
CA ALA A 111 -12.74 -0.66 -0.47
C ALA A 111 -12.37 0.68 -1.16
N GLY A 112 -12.97 1.79 -0.74
CA GLY A 112 -12.64 3.13 -1.29
C GLY A 112 -11.27 3.68 -0.90
N GLN A 113 -10.57 3.05 0.05
CA GLN A 113 -9.24 3.47 0.53
C GLN A 113 -8.21 2.34 0.43
N ALA A 114 -8.64 1.07 0.53
CA ALA A 114 -7.75 -0.07 0.50
C ALA A 114 -6.97 -0.13 -0.83
N THR A 115 -5.64 -0.24 -0.71
CA THR A 115 -4.74 -0.46 -1.85
C THR A 115 -4.85 -1.89 -2.34
N LEU A 116 -4.73 -2.12 -3.66
CA LEU A 116 -4.76 -3.44 -4.29
C LEU A 116 -3.80 -4.43 -3.62
N GLY A 117 -2.56 -4.01 -3.36
CA GLY A 117 -1.57 -4.85 -2.67
C GLY A 117 -1.98 -5.21 -1.24
N GLY A 118 -2.62 -4.29 -0.53
CA GLY A 118 -3.11 -4.52 0.83
C GLY A 118 -4.32 -5.46 0.90
N VAL A 119 -5.09 -5.58 -0.19
CA VAL A 119 -6.21 -6.54 -0.28
C VAL A 119 -5.71 -7.97 -0.55
N LEU A 120 -4.54 -8.11 -1.18
CA LEU A 120 -3.94 -9.40 -1.52
C LEU A 120 -3.08 -10.02 -0.41
N ALA A 121 -2.51 -9.19 0.47
CA ALA A 121 -1.56 -9.60 1.51
C ALA A 121 -2.23 -10.32 2.69
#